data_AF-A0A258M4K0-F1
#
_entry.id   AF-A0A258M4K0-F1
#
_cell.length_a   1.000
_cell.length_b   1.000
_cell.length_c   1.000
_cell.angle_alpha   90.00
_cell.angle_beta   90.00
_cell.angle_gamma   90.00
#
_symmetry.space_group_name_H-M   'P 1'
#
loop_
_entity.id
_entity.type
_entity.pdbx_description
1 polymer ?
#
loop_
_entity_poly.entity_id
_entity_poly.type
_entity_poly.pdbx_seq_one_letter_code
_entity_poly.pdbx_strand_id
1 'polypeptide(L)' 'DRELNEVREGDLLVFYNAGAYGFEMGSNYNSRLKPAQVLVSKGQTWLIGKRDSFEDLLRNQVLVL' A
#
# COMPACT_ATOMS: atom_id res chain seq x y z
N ASP A 1 17.52 0.30 -19.22
CA ASP A 1 16.11 0.00 -18.93
C ASP A 1 16.03 -1.28 -18.09
N ARG A 2 14.88 -1.62 -17.51
CA ARG A 2 14.69 -2.89 -16.78
C ARG A 2 14.15 -3.96 -17.72
N GLU A 3 14.86 -5.08 -17.82
CA GLU A 3 14.35 -6.27 -18.50
C GLU A 3 13.20 -6.89 -17.69
N LEU A 4 12.09 -7.16 -18.37
CA LEU A 4 10.90 -7.78 -17.80
C LEU A 4 10.36 -8.79 -18.82
N ASN A 5 9.75 -9.86 -18.31
CA ASN A 5 8.94 -10.76 -19.14
C ASN A 5 7.70 -10.02 -19.66
N GLU A 6 7.01 -10.60 -20.65
CA GLU A 6 5.69 -10.10 -21.07
C GLU A 6 4.74 -10.06 -19.86
N VAL A 7 4.09 -8.91 -19.64
CA VAL A 7 3.15 -8.69 -18.53
C VAL A 7 1.74 -8.55 -19.09
N ARG A 8 0.77 -9.18 -18.44
CA ARG A 8 -0.65 -9.11 -18.78
C ARG A 8 -1.47 -8.60 -17.60
N GLU A 9 -2.71 -8.20 -17.90
CA GLU A 9 -3.65 -7.83 -16.84
C GLU A 9 -3.88 -9.02 -15.90
N GLY A 10 -3.80 -8.76 -14.59
CA GLY A 10 -3.90 -9.78 -13.55
C GLY A 10 -2.56 -10.29 -13.03
N ASP A 11 -1.44 -10.03 -13.71
CA ASP A 11 -0.12 -10.41 -13.20
C ASP A 11 0.29 -9.57 -11.99
N LEU A 12 1.12 -10.17 -11.12
CA LEU A 12 1.67 -9.51 -9.94
C LEU A 12 3.10 -9.06 -10.20
N LEU A 13 3.35 -7.77 -10.01
CA LEU A 13 4.70 -7.20 -9.99
C LEU A 13 5.21 -7.12 -8.55
N VAL A 14 6.48 -7.47 -8.36
CA VAL A 14 7.13 -7.46 -7.03
C VAL A 14 8.28 -6.48 -7.03
N PHE A 15 8.22 -5.51 -6.12
CA PHE A 15 9.30 -4.57 -5.86
C PHE A 15 10.12 -5.05 -4.65
N TYR A 16 11.37 -5.44 -4.90
CA TYR A 16 12.30 -5.82 -3.84
C TYR A 16 12.77 -4.59 -3.05
N ASN A 17 13.25 -4.83 -1.82
CA ASN A 17 13.83 -3.81 -0.95
C ASN A 17 12.88 -2.64 -0.59
N ALA A 18 11.57 -2.88 -0.57
CA ALA A 18 10.55 -1.88 -0.23
C ALA A 18 10.30 -1.71 1.28
N GLY A 19 11.08 -2.37 2.14
CA GLY A 19 10.84 -2.43 3.58
C GLY A 19 11.19 -1.14 4.34
N ALA A 20 12.18 -0.38 3.86
CA ALA A 20 12.55 0.90 4.44
C ALA A 20 12.01 2.04 3.56
N TYR A 21 11.46 3.09 4.19
CA TYR A 21 10.99 4.32 3.55
C TYR A 21 9.89 4.18 2.48
N GLY A 22 9.45 2.97 2.12
CA GLY A 22 8.37 2.75 1.15
C GLY A 22 7.00 3.19 1.71
N PHE A 23 6.49 2.47 2.71
CA PHE A 23 5.19 2.79 3.31
C PHE A 23 5.17 4.14 4.01
N GLU A 24 6.25 4.45 4.75
CA GLU A 24 6.39 5.70 5.53
C GLU A 24 6.33 6.95 4.65
N MET A 25 6.98 6.93 3.48
CA MET A 25 6.93 8.06 2.54
C MET A 25 5.71 8.02 1.62
N GLY A 26 4.88 6.98 1.68
CA GLY A 26 3.64 6.89 0.93
C GLY A 26 2.65 7.98 1.35
N SER A 27 1.91 8.52 0.39
CA SER A 27 0.91 9.57 0.61
C SER A 27 -0.45 9.19 0.02
N ASN A 28 -1.48 9.93 0.39
CA ASN A 28 -2.81 9.82 -0.21
C ASN A 28 -2.97 10.70 -1.47
N TYR A 29 -1.86 10.99 -2.18
CA TYR A 29 -1.91 11.76 -3.43
C TYR A 29 -2.87 11.11 -4.43
N ASN A 30 -3.66 11.93 -5.12
CA ASN A 30 -4.79 11.50 -5.96
C ASN A 30 -5.85 10.68 -5.21
N SER A 31 -6.07 11.00 -3.92
CA SER A 31 -7.05 10.33 -3.06
C SER A 31 -6.87 8.81 -3.00
N ARG A 32 -5.62 8.33 -3.14
CA ARG A 32 -5.30 6.90 -3.04
C ARG A 32 -5.22 6.47 -1.59
N LEU A 33 -5.73 5.27 -1.33
CA LEU A 33 -5.71 4.61 -0.03
C LEU A 33 -4.34 3.94 0.19
N LYS A 34 -3.72 4.13 1.36
CA LYS A 34 -2.48 3.42 1.67
C LYS A 34 -2.73 1.89 1.70
N PRO A 35 -1.76 1.07 1.25
CA PRO A 35 -1.93 -0.37 1.18
C PRO A 35 -1.91 -1.03 2.56
N ALA A 36 -2.39 -2.27 2.64
CA ALA A 36 -2.19 -3.10 3.83
C ALA A 36 -0.71 -3.52 3.98
N GLN A 37 -0.30 -3.77 5.21
CA GLN A 37 1.01 -4.34 5.55
C GLN A 37 0.81 -5.69 6.23
N VAL A 38 1.52 -6.71 5.74
CA VAL A 38 1.43 -8.09 6.24
C VAL A 38 2.81 -8.54 6.69
N LEU A 39 2.89 -9.06 7.91
CA LEU A 39 4.07 -9.76 8.42
C LEU A 39 3.95 -11.24 8.05
N VAL A 40 5.02 -11.79 7.48
CA VAL A 40 5.16 -13.24 7.27
C VAL A 40 6.32 -13.73 8.13
N SER A 41 6.06 -14.67 9.03
CA SER A 41 7.07 -15.23 9.93
C SER A 41 6.70 -16.64 10.34
N LYS A 42 7.68 -17.55 10.38
CA LYS A 42 7.49 -18.96 10.77
C LYS A 42 6.33 -19.66 10.02
N GLY A 43 6.17 -19.36 8.73
CA GLY A 43 5.11 -19.94 7.89
C GLY A 43 3.69 -19.41 8.18
N GLN A 44 3.54 -18.42 9.06
CA GLN A 44 2.28 -17.76 9.36
C GLN A 44 2.26 -16.33 8.84
N THR A 45 1.06 -15.79 8.64
CA THR A 45 0.84 -14.43 8.14
C THR A 45 -0.04 -13.65 9.11
N TRP A 46 0.29 -12.37 9.32
CA TRP A 46 -0.47 -11.47 10.19
C TRP A 46 -0.66 -10.12 9.52
N LEU A 47 -1.88 -9.60 9.56
CA LEU A 47 -2.17 -8.24 9.18
C LEU A 47 -1.63 -7.29 10.26
N ILE A 48 -0.56 -6.57 9.96
CA ILE A 48 0.09 -5.63 10.90
C ILE A 48 -0.27 -4.16 10.61
N GLY A 49 -0.79 -3.88 9.42
CA GLY A 49 -1.37 -2.60 9.06
C GLY A 49 -2.55 -2.82 8.12
N LYS A 50 -3.73 -2.30 8.48
CA LYS A 50 -4.91 -2.37 7.61
C LYS A 50 -4.72 -1.45 6.41
N ARG A 51 -5.30 -1.81 5.26
CA ARG A 51 -5.47 -0.88 4.15
C ARG A 51 -6.37 0.26 4.61
N ASP A 52 -6.06 1.50 4.20
CA ASP A 52 -6.94 2.63 4.45
C ASP A 52 -8.32 2.39 3.82
N SER A 53 -9.36 2.95 4.42
CA SER A 53 -10.68 3.09 3.80
C SER A 53 -10.92 4.55 3.37
N PHE A 54 -12.03 4.78 2.67
CA PHE A 54 -12.39 6.14 2.24
C PHE A 54 -12.58 7.08 3.44
N GLU A 55 -13.10 6.56 4.55
CA GLU A 55 -13.28 7.31 5.79
C GLU A 55 -11.96 7.82 6.37
N ASP A 56 -10.85 7.11 6.14
CA ASP A 56 -9.52 7.56 6.58
C ASP A 56 -9.06 8.82 5.83
N LEU A 57 -9.43 8.97 4.55
CA LEU A 57 -9.17 10.19 3.79
C LEU A 57 -9.96 11.39 4.33
N LEU A 58 -11.16 11.14 4.81
CA LEU A 58 -12.08 12.17 5.30
C LEU A 58 -11.86 12.51 6.78
N ARG A 59 -11.13 11.69 7.52
CA ARG A 59 -10.99 11.77 8.98
C ARG A 59 -10.62 13.17 9.49
N ASN A 60 -9.79 13.90 8.73
CA ASN A 60 -9.29 15.21 9.13
C ASN A 60 -10.04 16.39 8.47
N GLN A 61 -11.10 16.12 7.72
CA GLN A 61 -11.91 17.16 7.08
C GLN A 61 -12.81 17.82 8.14
N VAL A 62 -12.84 19.15 8.17
CA VAL A 62 -13.73 19.93 9.03
C VAL A 62 -14.85 20.49 8.16
N LEU A 63 -16.08 20.08 8.42
CA LEU A 63 -17.25 20.68 7.80
C LEU A 63 -17.50 22.05 8.44
N VAL A 64 -17.49 23.10 7.62
CA VAL A 64 -17.90 24.45 8.03
C VAL A 64 -19.23 24.71 7.33
N LEU A 65 -20.31 24.76 8.12
CA LEU A 65 -21.65 25.12 7.67
C LEU A 65 -21.94 26.56 8.06
#